data_AF-A0A7C0UIC0-F1
#
_entry.id   AF-A0A7C0UIC0-F1
#
_cell.length_a   1.000
_cell.length_b   1.000
_cell.length_c   1.000
_cell.angle_alpha   90.00
_cell.angle_beta   90.00
_cell.angle_gamma   90.00
#
_symmetry.space_group_name_H-M   'P 1'
#
loop_
_entity.id
_entity.type
_entity.pdbx_description
1 polymer ?
#
loop_
_entity_poly.entity_id
_entity_poly.type
_entity_poly.pdbx_seq_one_letter_code
_entity_poly.pdbx_strand_id
1 'polypeptide(L)'
;MFKKPPIKYWGVPFWSINDKLYPEEVKDQVRKLYDAGYGGGFFHAREGLVTPFLGEEWFKAFEAAVEEGKKHGFTVWIYDELWWPSGFAGGLVSALKREYRAKALVMIPGERAFEGEEVIATFKCKLNEKGLPISYEKAKGGEEGEDLYLTFMLYNAPVGETWFYGTGYVDLLDPEVVDEFIRKAYQPYVERFRKEIGKTIPGVFTDEPNFSASRPRYTPQQVPPRGPRFPVISLPWT
;
A
#
# COMPACT_ATOMS: atom_id res chain seq x y z
N MET A 1 26.06 8.85 -31.83
CA MET A 1 25.00 8.66 -30.83
C MET A 1 24.81 7.18 -30.48
N PHE A 2 24.53 6.27 -31.44
CA PHE A 2 24.26 4.86 -31.13
C PHE A 2 25.43 4.01 -30.59
N LYS A 3 26.69 4.33 -30.94
CA LYS A 3 27.87 3.56 -30.46
C LYS A 3 28.27 3.89 -29.01
N LYS A 4 27.93 5.08 -28.52
CA LYS A 4 28.17 5.55 -27.15
C LYS A 4 27.07 6.56 -26.81
N PRO A 5 25.87 6.09 -26.44
CA PRO A 5 24.74 6.98 -26.17
C PRO A 5 25.04 7.86 -24.95
N PRO A 6 24.62 9.14 -24.95
CA PRO A 6 24.65 9.97 -23.75
C PRO A 6 23.91 9.32 -22.57
N ILE A 7 24.33 9.62 -21.33
CA ILE A 7 23.80 8.98 -20.11
C ILE A 7 22.28 9.07 -19.95
N LYS A 8 21.64 10.12 -20.48
CA LYS A 8 20.18 10.28 -20.47
C LYS A 8 19.41 9.17 -21.20
N TYR A 9 20.09 8.34 -21.97
CA TYR A 9 19.51 7.17 -22.66
C TYR A 9 19.90 5.84 -22.00
N TRP A 10 20.67 5.87 -20.90
CA TRP A 10 21.05 4.68 -20.16
C TRP A 10 19.88 4.22 -19.28
N GLY A 11 19.85 2.94 -18.94
CA GLY A 11 18.80 2.36 -18.11
C GLY A 11 18.83 2.93 -16.68
N VAL A 12 17.66 2.96 -16.05
CA VAL A 12 17.46 3.32 -14.64
C VAL A 12 16.73 2.15 -13.98
N PRO A 13 17.44 1.16 -13.43
CA PRO A 13 16.83 0.00 -12.79
C PRO A 13 16.27 0.33 -11.41
N PHE A 14 15.38 -0.53 -10.93
CA PHE A 14 15.10 -0.62 -9.50
C PHE A 14 16.36 -1.11 -8.79
N TRP A 15 16.93 -0.24 -7.95
CA TRP A 15 18.05 -0.57 -7.10
C TRP A 15 17.48 -0.98 -5.75
N SER A 16 17.29 -2.30 -5.61
CA SER A 16 16.82 -2.94 -4.39
C SER A 16 17.83 -2.71 -3.27
N ILE A 17 17.55 -1.75 -2.40
CA ILE A 17 18.39 -1.40 -1.26
C ILE A 17 17.80 -2.02 0.01
N ASN A 18 18.65 -2.72 0.77
CA ASN A 18 18.29 -3.48 1.96
C ASN A 18 19.46 -3.50 2.95
N ASP A 19 19.33 -4.27 4.03
CA ASP A 19 20.27 -4.35 5.14
C ASP A 19 20.48 -2.99 5.84
N LYS A 20 21.55 -2.88 6.61
CA LYS A 20 22.01 -1.64 7.22
C LYS A 20 22.81 -0.85 6.20
N LEU A 21 22.31 0.34 5.90
CA LEU A 21 22.87 1.24 4.90
C LEU A 21 24.04 2.03 5.49
N TYR A 22 25.21 1.88 4.88
CA TYR A 22 26.39 2.69 5.17
C TYR A 22 26.67 3.68 4.03
N PRO A 23 26.80 4.99 4.29
CA PRO A 23 27.01 6.00 3.27
C PRO A 23 28.12 5.69 2.26
N GLU A 24 29.29 5.21 2.72
CA GLU A 24 30.42 4.93 1.82
C GLU A 24 30.19 3.70 0.93
N GLU A 25 29.47 2.69 1.43
CA GLU A 25 29.06 1.55 0.61
C GLU A 25 28.02 1.99 -0.43
N VAL A 26 27.08 2.84 -0.04
CA VAL A 26 26.07 3.40 -0.94
C VAL A 26 26.71 4.20 -2.09
N LYS A 27 27.74 5.03 -1.81
CA LYS A 27 28.53 5.69 -2.86
C LYS A 27 29.21 4.66 -3.78
N ASP A 28 29.74 3.58 -3.20
CA ASP A 28 30.36 2.51 -3.98
C ASP A 28 29.38 1.77 -4.90
N GLN A 29 28.16 1.53 -4.43
CA GLN A 29 27.08 0.95 -5.24
C GLN A 29 26.68 1.87 -6.40
N VAL A 30 26.60 3.19 -6.17
CA VAL A 30 26.36 4.17 -7.26
C VAL A 30 27.47 4.11 -8.31
N ARG A 31 28.76 4.06 -7.90
CA ARG A 31 29.88 3.90 -8.84
C ARG A 31 29.78 2.60 -9.64
N LYS A 32 29.48 1.49 -8.98
CA LYS A 32 29.31 0.18 -9.65
C LYS A 32 28.17 0.20 -10.67
N LEU A 33 27.04 0.82 -10.35
CA LEU A 33 25.93 0.98 -11.29
C LEU A 33 26.32 1.85 -12.48
N TYR A 34 27.00 2.96 -12.24
CA TYR A 34 27.52 3.84 -13.29
C TYR A 34 28.51 3.11 -14.22
N ASP A 35 29.50 2.41 -13.66
CA ASP A 35 30.51 1.65 -14.40
C ASP A 35 29.90 0.51 -15.21
N ALA A 36 28.78 -0.07 -14.73
CA ALA A 36 27.99 -1.06 -15.44
C ALA A 36 27.11 -0.48 -16.57
N GLY A 37 27.07 0.85 -16.74
CA GLY A 37 26.33 1.52 -17.81
C GLY A 37 24.90 1.93 -17.45
N TYR A 38 24.57 2.08 -16.17
CA TYR A 38 23.29 2.63 -15.73
C TYR A 38 23.36 4.14 -15.51
N GLY A 39 22.33 4.86 -15.95
CA GLY A 39 22.25 6.32 -15.85
C GLY A 39 21.60 6.80 -14.55
N GLY A 40 21.05 5.88 -13.77
CA GLY A 40 20.41 6.18 -12.50
C GLY A 40 19.98 4.92 -11.77
N GLY A 41 19.29 5.09 -10.65
CA GLY A 41 18.63 3.99 -9.95
C GLY A 41 17.49 4.51 -9.07
N PHE A 42 16.42 3.74 -8.97
CA PHE A 42 15.38 3.98 -7.96
C PHE A 42 15.86 3.40 -6.64
N PHE A 43 16.04 4.28 -5.65
CA PHE A 43 16.52 3.94 -4.30
C PHE A 43 15.40 3.20 -3.55
N HIS A 44 15.23 1.92 -3.87
CA HIS A 44 14.04 1.15 -3.55
C HIS A 44 14.25 0.33 -2.30
N ALA A 45 13.63 0.72 -1.20
CA ALA A 45 13.62 -0.06 0.03
C ALA A 45 12.99 -1.44 -0.20
N ARG A 46 13.74 -2.51 0.06
CA ARG A 46 13.31 -3.91 -0.18
C ARG A 46 13.39 -4.78 1.05
N GLU A 47 12.91 -6.02 0.89
CA GLU A 47 12.99 -7.07 1.91
C GLU A 47 14.41 -7.19 2.46
N GLY A 48 14.50 -7.31 3.79
CA GLY A 48 15.77 -7.34 4.51
C GLY A 48 16.35 -5.97 4.90
N LEU A 49 15.66 -4.85 4.64
CA LEU A 49 16.09 -3.54 5.14
C LEU A 49 16.16 -3.53 6.68
N VAL A 50 17.33 -3.24 7.23
CA VAL A 50 17.57 -3.10 8.67
C VAL A 50 17.59 -1.63 9.07
N THR A 51 18.06 -0.74 8.19
CA THR A 51 18.01 0.71 8.41
C THR A 51 16.55 1.19 8.49
N PRO A 52 16.15 1.94 9.53
CA PRO A 52 14.79 2.47 9.63
C PRO A 52 14.42 3.33 8.42
N PHE A 53 13.40 2.91 7.69
CA PHE A 53 12.87 3.62 6.51
C PHE A 53 12.44 5.04 6.88
N LEU A 54 12.82 6.03 6.06
CA LEU A 54 12.62 7.47 6.31
C LEU A 54 13.17 7.97 7.66
N GLY A 55 14.07 7.20 8.29
CA GLY A 55 14.85 7.63 9.44
C GLY A 55 16.08 8.44 9.05
N GLU A 56 16.82 8.95 10.04
CA GLU A 56 18.01 9.76 9.79
C GLU A 56 19.10 8.98 9.02
N GLU A 57 19.35 7.73 9.39
CA GLU A 57 20.35 6.88 8.69
C GLU A 57 19.94 6.55 7.25
N TRP A 58 18.63 6.44 6.98
CA TRP A 58 18.11 6.32 5.62
C TRP A 58 18.43 7.57 4.80
N PHE A 59 18.19 8.76 5.36
CA PHE A 59 18.49 10.01 4.65
C PHE A 59 19.99 10.27 4.48
N LYS A 60 20.84 9.85 5.41
CA LYS A 60 22.31 9.88 5.23
C LYS A 60 22.76 8.98 4.07
N ALA A 61 22.18 7.79 3.97
CA ALA A 61 22.45 6.89 2.85
C ALA A 61 21.95 7.50 1.52
N PHE A 62 20.74 8.05 1.50
CA PHE A 62 20.19 8.70 0.31
C PHE A 62 21.02 9.94 -0.10
N GLU A 63 21.44 10.77 0.85
CA GLU A 63 22.34 11.91 0.60
C GLU A 63 23.65 11.46 -0.04
N ALA A 64 24.26 10.39 0.50
CA ALA A 64 25.49 9.82 -0.04
C ALA A 64 25.31 9.35 -1.50
N ALA A 65 24.17 8.73 -1.83
CA ALA A 65 23.85 8.35 -3.21
C ALA A 65 23.74 9.57 -4.13
N VAL A 66 23.06 10.63 -3.67
CA VAL A 66 22.88 11.89 -4.42
C VAL A 66 24.22 12.59 -4.63
N GLU A 67 25.05 12.69 -3.59
CA GLU A 67 26.39 13.30 -3.66
C GLU A 67 27.29 12.59 -4.67
N GLU A 68 27.29 11.25 -4.67
CA GLU A 68 28.07 10.49 -5.66
C GLU A 68 27.46 10.60 -7.05
N GLY A 69 26.13 10.56 -7.17
CA GLY A 69 25.43 10.67 -8.45
C GLY A 69 25.76 11.97 -9.18
N LYS A 70 25.85 13.09 -8.44
CA LYS A 70 26.26 14.41 -8.96
C LYS A 70 27.60 14.40 -9.69
N LYS A 71 28.57 13.61 -9.23
CA LYS A 71 29.92 13.57 -9.81
C LYS A 71 29.93 12.97 -11.22
N HIS A 72 29.01 12.05 -11.49
CA HIS A 72 28.97 11.25 -12.72
C HIS A 72 27.78 11.57 -13.63
N GLY A 73 26.87 12.44 -13.19
CA GLY A 73 25.60 12.72 -13.86
C GLY A 73 24.57 11.59 -13.71
N PHE A 74 24.75 10.72 -12.71
CA PHE A 74 23.86 9.61 -12.37
C PHE A 74 22.68 10.12 -11.54
N THR A 75 21.46 9.72 -11.91
CA THR A 75 20.24 10.18 -11.22
C THR A 75 19.79 9.21 -10.13
N VAL A 76 19.41 9.73 -8.97
CA VAL A 76 18.85 8.95 -7.85
C VAL A 76 17.37 9.24 -7.75
N TRP A 77 16.53 8.26 -8.09
CA TRP A 77 15.08 8.40 -8.00
C TRP A 77 14.58 7.96 -6.64
N ILE A 78 13.59 8.69 -6.13
CA ILE A 78 12.90 8.30 -4.90
C ILE A 78 11.93 7.19 -5.24
N TYR A 79 11.99 6.09 -4.50
CA TYR A 79 10.91 5.12 -4.43
C TYR A 79 10.21 5.34 -3.09
N ASP A 80 8.90 5.53 -3.12
CA ASP A 80 8.16 6.14 -2.01
C ASP A 80 7.67 5.20 -0.92
N GLU A 81 7.99 3.92 -1.06
CA GLU A 81 7.48 2.88 -0.19
C GLU A 81 8.58 1.96 0.35
N LEU A 82 8.34 1.44 1.56
CA LEU A 82 9.06 0.28 2.07
C LEU A 82 8.39 -0.96 1.50
N TRP A 83 9.07 -1.58 0.54
CA TRP A 83 8.55 -2.65 -0.32
C TRP A 83 7.64 -2.11 -1.43
N TRP A 84 6.38 -2.52 -1.46
CA TRP A 84 5.34 -2.17 -2.42
C TRP A 84 4.02 -2.76 -1.90
N PRO A 85 2.85 -2.28 -2.34
CA PRO A 85 2.55 -1.12 -3.19
C PRO A 85 2.57 0.22 -2.44
N SER A 86 2.71 1.34 -3.15
CA SER A 86 2.76 2.67 -2.54
C SER A 86 1.48 3.06 -1.81
N GLY A 87 1.62 3.79 -0.72
CA GLY A 87 0.52 4.51 -0.05
C GLY A 87 0.61 4.51 1.47
N PHE A 88 1.38 3.60 2.08
CA PHE A 88 1.41 3.43 3.54
C PHE A 88 2.73 3.88 4.18
N ALA A 89 3.75 4.21 3.38
CA ALA A 89 5.03 4.79 3.78
C ALA A 89 5.74 3.99 4.89
N GLY A 90 5.87 2.68 4.71
CA GLY A 90 6.45 1.75 5.67
C GLY A 90 5.64 1.62 6.95
N GLY A 91 4.35 1.90 6.88
CA GLY A 91 3.40 1.84 8.00
C GLY A 91 3.29 3.14 8.78
N LEU A 92 4.03 4.19 8.38
CA LEU A 92 4.00 5.48 9.07
C LEU A 92 2.65 6.19 8.98
N VAL A 93 1.88 5.95 7.92
CA VAL A 93 0.54 6.55 7.72
C VAL A 93 -0.54 5.73 8.42
N SER A 94 -0.54 4.42 8.19
CA SER A 94 -1.49 3.47 8.78
C SER A 94 -1.41 3.42 10.32
N ALA A 95 -0.26 3.74 10.91
CA ALA A 95 -0.08 3.82 12.36
C ALA A 95 -0.65 5.10 13.00
N LEU A 96 -0.99 6.13 12.23
CA LEU A 96 -1.45 7.41 12.80
C LEU A 96 -2.84 7.29 13.43
N LYS A 97 -3.78 6.66 12.72
CA LYS A 97 -5.18 6.54 13.12
C LYS A 97 -5.78 5.24 12.56
N ARG A 98 -6.69 4.62 13.32
CA ARG A 98 -7.43 3.43 12.86
C ARG A 98 -8.20 3.75 11.57
N GLU A 99 -8.74 4.96 11.49
CA GLU A 99 -9.59 5.48 10.42
C GLU A 99 -8.83 5.66 9.09
N TYR A 100 -7.51 5.77 9.13
CA TYR A 100 -6.67 5.94 7.93
C TYR A 100 -6.39 4.63 7.19
N ARG A 101 -6.77 3.50 7.78
CA ARG A 101 -6.58 2.17 7.17
C ARG A 101 -7.71 1.85 6.20
N ALA A 102 -7.41 1.01 5.22
CA ALA A 102 -8.34 0.63 4.17
C ALA A 102 -9.69 0.16 4.74
N LYS A 103 -10.78 0.74 4.24
CA LYS A 103 -12.14 0.39 4.66
C LYS A 103 -12.87 -0.40 3.59
N ALA A 104 -13.84 -1.23 3.98
CA ALA A 104 -14.72 -1.92 3.05
C ALA A 104 -16.13 -2.08 3.65
N LEU A 105 -17.14 -2.15 2.79
CA LEU A 105 -18.46 -2.63 3.18
C LEU A 105 -18.50 -4.14 2.94
N VAL A 106 -18.73 -4.90 4.00
CA VAL A 106 -18.74 -6.36 3.97
C VAL A 106 -20.17 -6.87 4.09
N MET A 107 -20.64 -7.58 3.06
CA MET A 107 -21.92 -8.26 3.06
C MET A 107 -21.76 -9.67 3.61
N ILE A 108 -22.45 -9.94 4.72
CA ILE A 108 -22.51 -11.21 5.42
C ILE A 108 -23.93 -11.79 5.24
N PRO A 109 -24.10 -12.76 4.32
CA PRO A 109 -25.30 -13.58 4.23
C PRO A 109 -25.42 -14.56 5.40
N GLY A 110 -26.61 -14.71 5.99
CA GLY A 110 -26.89 -15.68 7.06
C GLY A 110 -28.36 -15.75 7.47
N GLU A 111 -28.64 -16.43 8.58
CA GLU A 111 -29.99 -16.72 9.10
C GLU A 111 -30.43 -15.76 10.22
N ARG A 112 -29.65 -14.69 10.45
CA ARG A 112 -29.87 -13.71 11.52
C ARG A 112 -29.54 -12.30 11.05
N ALA A 113 -30.31 -11.35 11.54
CA ALA A 113 -29.97 -9.94 11.49
C ALA A 113 -29.02 -9.54 12.61
N PHE A 114 -27.74 -9.38 12.27
CA PHE A 114 -26.77 -8.83 13.21
C PHE A 114 -27.09 -7.37 13.55
N GLU A 115 -26.71 -6.97 14.75
CA GLU A 115 -26.78 -5.61 15.26
C GLU A 115 -25.50 -5.27 16.03
N GLY A 116 -25.17 -3.98 16.09
CA GLY A 116 -23.96 -3.47 16.72
C GLY A 116 -23.45 -2.21 16.03
N GLU A 117 -22.43 -1.59 16.62
CA GLU A 117 -21.89 -0.32 16.13
C GLU A 117 -21.27 -0.40 14.72
N GLU A 118 -20.74 -1.57 14.35
CA GLU A 118 -20.14 -1.79 13.03
C GLU A 118 -21.16 -2.25 11.98
N VAL A 119 -22.44 -2.47 12.36
CA VAL A 119 -23.50 -2.84 11.41
C VAL A 119 -24.11 -1.58 10.79
N ILE A 120 -24.00 -1.44 9.47
CA ILE A 120 -24.57 -0.33 8.72
C ILE A 120 -26.06 -0.56 8.44
N ALA A 121 -26.38 -1.75 7.95
CA ALA A 121 -27.75 -2.14 7.65
C ALA A 121 -27.88 -3.66 7.54
N THR A 122 -29.08 -4.16 7.83
CA THR A 122 -29.45 -5.54 7.52
C THR A 122 -30.75 -5.55 6.73
N PHE A 123 -30.81 -6.44 5.73
CA PHE A 123 -31.99 -6.67 4.92
C PHE A 123 -32.43 -8.11 4.99
N LYS A 124 -33.73 -8.32 5.17
CA LYS A 124 -34.40 -9.62 5.08
C LYS A 124 -34.82 -9.85 3.63
N CYS A 125 -34.44 -10.99 3.06
CA CYS A 125 -34.68 -11.31 1.65
C CYS A 125 -35.82 -12.30 1.44
N LYS A 126 -36.65 -12.05 0.43
CA LYS A 126 -37.52 -13.08 -0.14
C LYS A 126 -36.78 -13.81 -1.25
N LEU A 127 -36.82 -15.14 -1.22
CA LEU A 127 -36.10 -16.00 -2.15
C LEU A 127 -37.05 -16.58 -3.21
N ASN A 128 -36.52 -16.86 -4.39
CA ASN A 128 -37.20 -17.71 -5.38
C ASN A 128 -36.95 -19.21 -5.11
N GLU A 129 -37.53 -20.07 -5.94
CA GLU A 129 -37.38 -21.54 -5.85
C GLU A 129 -35.93 -22.04 -5.93
N LYS A 130 -35.01 -21.22 -6.46
CA LYS A 130 -33.57 -21.52 -6.58
C LYS A 130 -32.77 -20.98 -5.39
N GLY A 131 -33.42 -20.38 -4.39
CA GLY A 131 -32.75 -19.79 -3.22
C GLY A 131 -32.06 -18.45 -3.52
N LEU A 132 -32.38 -17.78 -4.63
CA LEU A 132 -31.81 -16.47 -4.97
C LEU A 132 -32.72 -15.33 -4.46
N PRO A 133 -32.15 -14.24 -3.90
CA PRO A 133 -32.93 -13.06 -3.51
C PRO A 133 -33.66 -12.42 -4.70
N ILE A 134 -34.97 -12.19 -4.55
CA ILE A 134 -35.80 -11.50 -5.56
C ILE A 134 -36.39 -10.18 -5.05
N SER A 135 -36.50 -10.01 -3.74
CA SER A 135 -36.87 -8.75 -3.10
C SER A 135 -36.31 -8.70 -1.69
N TYR A 136 -36.25 -7.51 -1.10
CA TYR A 136 -35.76 -7.31 0.25
C TYR A 136 -36.59 -6.28 1.01
N GLU A 137 -36.55 -6.35 2.33
CA GLU A 137 -37.03 -5.33 3.25
C GLU A 137 -36.01 -5.09 4.37
N LYS A 138 -36.05 -3.92 5.01
CA LYS A 138 -35.13 -3.62 6.11
C LYS A 138 -35.49 -4.48 7.33
N ALA A 139 -34.52 -5.22 7.84
CA ALA A 139 -34.68 -6.02 9.06
C ALA A 139 -34.41 -5.17 10.30
N LYS A 140 -35.02 -5.54 11.43
CA LYS A 140 -34.63 -5.07 12.76
C LYS A 140 -33.47 -5.92 13.27
N GLY A 141 -32.59 -5.29 14.05
CA GLY A 141 -31.51 -5.99 14.74
C GLY A 141 -32.05 -7.11 15.64
N GLY A 142 -31.35 -8.25 15.64
CA GLY A 142 -31.70 -9.41 16.46
C GLY A 142 -32.76 -10.34 15.87
N GLU A 143 -33.38 -10.00 14.73
CA GLU A 143 -34.27 -10.95 14.03
C GLU A 143 -33.51 -12.22 13.62
N GLU A 144 -34.20 -13.36 13.68
CA GLU A 144 -33.66 -14.67 13.29
C GLU A 144 -34.75 -15.55 12.68
N GLY A 145 -34.36 -16.53 11.85
CA GLY A 145 -35.30 -17.48 11.27
C GLY A 145 -34.73 -18.26 10.09
N GLU A 146 -35.62 -18.85 9.29
CA GLU A 146 -35.27 -19.59 8.07
C GLU A 146 -35.03 -18.69 6.85
N ASP A 147 -35.32 -17.39 6.98
CA ASP A 147 -35.11 -16.40 5.93
C ASP A 147 -33.63 -16.07 5.76
N LEU A 148 -33.26 -15.62 4.55
CA LEU A 148 -31.93 -15.09 4.29
C LEU A 148 -31.86 -13.63 4.73
N TYR A 149 -30.88 -13.32 5.56
CA TYR A 149 -30.50 -11.97 5.96
C TYR A 149 -29.18 -11.59 5.28
N LEU A 150 -29.12 -10.37 4.73
CA LEU A 150 -27.91 -9.75 4.21
C LEU A 150 -27.51 -8.60 5.14
N THR A 151 -26.52 -8.84 6.00
CA THR A 151 -25.98 -7.82 6.89
C THR A 151 -24.78 -7.15 6.22
N PHE A 152 -24.80 -5.82 6.15
CA PHE A 152 -23.68 -5.01 5.68
C PHE A 152 -22.97 -4.40 6.88
N MET A 153 -21.70 -4.75 7.05
CA MET A 153 -20.85 -4.30 8.15
C MET A 153 -19.67 -3.48 7.64
N LEU A 154 -19.26 -2.48 8.40
CA LEU A 154 -18.04 -1.75 8.12
C LEU A 154 -16.83 -2.61 8.50
N TYR A 155 -15.94 -2.80 7.55
CA TYR A 155 -14.62 -3.36 7.77
C TYR A 155 -13.58 -2.25 7.77
N ASN A 156 -12.67 -2.31 8.73
CA ASN A 156 -11.49 -1.47 8.82
C ASN A 156 -10.28 -2.40 8.91
N ALA A 157 -9.31 -2.25 8.01
CA ALA A 157 -8.17 -3.16 7.91
C ALA A 157 -7.44 -3.28 9.27
N PRO A 158 -7.22 -4.51 9.77
CA PRO A 158 -6.58 -4.72 11.07
C PRO A 158 -5.06 -4.52 10.99
N VAL A 159 -4.43 -4.38 12.15
CA VAL A 159 -2.97 -4.55 12.27
C VAL A 159 -2.61 -6.03 12.20
N GLY A 160 -1.33 -6.31 11.97
CA GLY A 160 -0.76 -7.66 11.89
C GLY A 160 -0.57 -8.17 10.46
N GLU A 161 -0.88 -7.37 9.45
CA GLU A 161 -0.63 -7.76 8.05
C GLU A 161 0.84 -7.60 7.71
N THR A 162 1.55 -8.72 7.66
CA THR A 162 3.01 -8.78 7.46
C THR A 162 3.46 -8.07 6.19
N TRP A 163 2.65 -8.13 5.13
CA TRP A 163 2.93 -7.47 3.86
C TRP A 163 3.03 -5.94 3.98
N PHE A 164 2.28 -5.33 4.90
CA PHE A 164 2.27 -3.89 5.15
C PHE A 164 3.00 -3.55 6.45
N TYR A 165 4.15 -4.20 6.65
CA TYR A 165 5.00 -4.01 7.82
C TYR A 165 4.26 -4.21 9.16
N GLY A 166 3.26 -5.09 9.18
CA GLY A 166 2.46 -5.40 10.36
C GLY A 166 1.38 -4.36 10.71
N THR A 167 1.13 -3.36 9.89
CA THR A 167 0.14 -2.28 10.19
C THR A 167 -1.18 -2.40 9.43
N GLY A 168 -1.12 -2.73 8.14
CA GLY A 168 -2.25 -2.73 7.21
C GLY A 168 -2.15 -1.61 6.18
N TYR A 169 -2.80 -1.81 5.03
CA TYR A 169 -2.85 -0.80 3.97
C TYR A 169 -3.79 0.35 4.32
N VAL A 170 -3.64 1.48 3.62
CA VAL A 170 -4.34 2.74 3.92
C VAL A 170 -5.57 2.96 3.03
N ASP A 171 -6.45 3.87 3.45
CA ASP A 171 -7.59 4.32 2.64
C ASP A 171 -7.18 5.46 1.70
N LEU A 172 -6.69 5.12 0.50
CA LEU A 172 -6.30 6.11 -0.51
C LEU A 172 -7.48 6.88 -1.15
N LEU A 173 -8.72 6.60 -0.75
CA LEU A 173 -9.90 7.37 -1.18
C LEU A 173 -10.18 8.55 -0.24
N ASP A 174 -9.58 8.57 0.94
CA ASP A 174 -9.69 9.66 1.90
C ASP A 174 -8.60 10.72 1.64
N PRO A 175 -8.96 11.97 1.32
CA PRO A 175 -7.99 13.03 1.03
C PRO A 175 -7.06 13.33 2.21
N GLU A 176 -7.50 13.18 3.46
CA GLU A 176 -6.63 13.40 4.63
C GLU A 176 -5.52 12.35 4.70
N VAL A 177 -5.83 11.11 4.32
CA VAL A 177 -4.85 10.01 4.28
C VAL A 177 -3.81 10.26 3.21
N VAL A 178 -4.23 10.77 2.04
CA VAL A 178 -3.32 11.15 0.94
C VAL A 178 -2.41 12.30 1.36
N ASP A 179 -2.95 13.32 2.04
CA ASP A 179 -2.16 14.44 2.56
C ASP A 179 -1.11 13.95 3.58
N GLU A 180 -1.49 13.04 4.47
CA GLU A 180 -0.56 12.43 5.42
C GLU A 180 0.51 11.58 4.74
N PHE A 181 0.16 10.84 3.68
CA PHE A 181 1.15 10.13 2.88
C PHE A 181 2.15 11.08 2.24
N ILE A 182 1.70 12.18 1.61
CA ILE A 182 2.59 13.19 1.02
C ILE A 182 3.51 13.79 2.10
N ARG A 183 2.95 14.10 3.27
CA ARG A 183 3.69 14.67 4.41
C ARG A 183 4.74 13.71 4.98
N LYS A 184 4.47 12.41 5.01
CA LYS A 184 5.39 11.40 5.54
C LYS A 184 6.41 10.94 4.50
N ALA A 185 5.97 10.63 3.28
CA ALA A 185 6.77 10.00 2.26
C ALA A 185 7.54 11.01 1.38
N TYR A 186 6.99 12.19 1.08
CA TYR A 186 7.58 13.12 0.11
C TYR A 186 8.22 14.34 0.75
N GLN A 187 7.53 14.98 1.69
CA GLN A 187 7.98 16.23 2.31
C GLN A 187 9.40 16.15 2.89
N PRO A 188 9.82 15.07 3.60
CA PRO A 188 11.18 14.99 4.13
C PRO A 188 12.27 15.04 3.07
N TYR A 189 12.05 14.46 1.89
CA TYR A 189 13.00 14.54 0.78
C TYR A 189 13.07 15.97 0.23
N VAL A 190 11.93 16.63 0.07
CA VAL A 190 11.88 18.02 -0.44
C VAL A 190 12.56 18.97 0.53
N GLU A 191 12.36 18.82 1.84
CA GLU A 191 12.99 19.66 2.86
C GLU A 191 14.51 19.54 2.87
N ARG A 192 15.04 18.31 2.75
CA ARG A 192 16.48 18.04 2.81
C ARG A 192 17.18 18.29 1.47
N PHE A 193 16.54 17.97 0.35
CA PHE A 193 17.19 17.91 -0.96
C PHE A 193 16.62 18.89 -1.99
N ARG A 194 15.89 19.93 -1.56
CA ARG A 194 15.22 20.93 -2.44
C ARG A 194 16.08 21.38 -3.64
N LYS A 195 17.38 21.61 -3.43
CA LYS A 195 18.29 22.11 -4.47
C LYS A 195 18.63 21.10 -5.56
N GLU A 196 18.44 19.82 -5.28
CA GLU A 196 18.76 18.68 -6.14
C GLU A 196 17.53 18.07 -6.82
N ILE A 197 16.32 18.40 -6.35
CA ILE A 197 15.06 18.05 -7.01
C ILE A 197 15.02 18.66 -8.42
N GLY A 198 14.64 17.85 -9.41
CA GLY A 198 14.66 18.20 -10.84
C GLY A 198 16.05 18.16 -11.49
N LYS A 199 17.09 17.78 -10.74
CA LYS A 199 18.47 17.61 -11.22
C LYS A 199 18.92 16.17 -10.99
N THR A 200 19.70 15.94 -9.94
CA THR A 200 20.19 14.62 -9.53
C THR A 200 19.05 13.74 -9.05
N ILE A 201 17.98 14.34 -8.49
CA ILE A 201 16.75 13.65 -8.10
C ILE A 201 15.65 14.06 -9.08
N PRO A 202 15.35 13.26 -10.12
CA PRO A 202 14.43 13.71 -11.17
C PRO A 202 12.98 13.75 -10.70
N GLY A 203 12.61 12.85 -9.79
CA GLY A 203 11.26 12.74 -9.26
C GLY A 203 11.10 11.53 -8.37
N VAL A 204 9.84 11.18 -8.16
CA VAL A 204 9.40 10.06 -7.33
C VAL A 204 8.72 9.03 -8.21
N PHE A 205 8.99 7.76 -7.95
CA PHE A 205 8.22 6.64 -8.48
C PHE A 205 7.18 6.22 -7.45
N THR A 206 5.92 6.16 -7.89
CA THR A 206 4.79 5.66 -7.12
C THR A 206 4.28 4.40 -7.79
N ASP A 207 4.17 3.32 -7.01
CA ASP A 207 3.89 1.97 -7.48
C ASP A 207 2.50 1.49 -7.05
N GLU A 208 1.76 0.92 -7.99
CA GLU A 208 0.45 0.28 -7.80
C GLU A 208 -0.44 0.89 -6.70
N PRO A 209 -0.86 2.18 -6.82
CA PRO A 209 -1.87 2.73 -5.91
C PRO A 209 -3.10 1.82 -5.97
N ASN A 210 -3.44 1.25 -4.83
CA ASN A 210 -4.51 0.25 -4.77
C ASN A 210 -5.63 0.75 -3.87
N PHE A 211 -6.81 0.21 -4.10
CA PHE A 211 -7.91 0.34 -3.14
C PHE A 211 -8.25 -1.02 -2.54
N SER A 212 -7.94 -2.14 -3.19
CA SER A 212 -8.41 -3.47 -2.78
C SER A 212 -7.57 -4.15 -1.70
N ALA A 213 -6.36 -3.67 -1.39
CA ALA A 213 -5.49 -4.32 -0.42
C ALA A 213 -6.05 -4.27 1.00
N SER A 214 -5.60 -5.23 1.82
CA SER A 214 -6.04 -5.42 3.20
C SER A 214 -7.55 -5.61 3.38
N ARG A 215 -8.31 -5.87 2.31
CA ARG A 215 -9.75 -6.17 2.38
C ARG A 215 -10.01 -7.68 2.33
N PRO A 216 -11.08 -8.19 2.96
CA PRO A 216 -11.44 -9.60 2.90
C PRO A 216 -11.61 -10.05 1.44
N ARG A 217 -10.79 -10.99 0.97
CA ARG A 217 -10.91 -11.50 -0.40
C ARG A 217 -12.07 -12.48 -0.51
N TYR A 218 -12.77 -12.42 -1.63
CA TYR A 218 -13.64 -13.52 -2.03
C TYR A 218 -12.76 -14.78 -2.17
N THR A 219 -13.00 -15.77 -1.32
CA THR A 219 -12.33 -17.07 -1.42
C THR A 219 -13.32 -18.07 -2.02
N PRO A 220 -13.07 -18.60 -3.22
CA PRO A 220 -13.88 -19.68 -3.78
C PRO A 220 -13.90 -20.85 -2.80
N GLN A 221 -15.09 -21.27 -2.37
CA GLN A 221 -15.23 -22.36 -1.41
C GLN A 221 -15.09 -23.70 -2.12
N GLN A 222 -14.23 -24.58 -1.59
CA GLN A 222 -14.20 -25.99 -1.97
C GLN A 222 -15.43 -26.69 -1.37
N VAL A 223 -15.96 -27.72 -2.06
CA VAL A 223 -17.12 -28.50 -1.60
C VAL A 223 -16.63 -29.77 -0.89
N PRO A 224 -17.08 -30.08 0.35
CA PRO A 224 -18.03 -29.31 1.17
C PRO A 224 -17.40 -28.03 1.75
N PRO A 225 -18.19 -26.94 1.92
CA PRO A 225 -17.68 -25.64 2.33
C PRO A 225 -17.06 -25.73 3.73
N ARG A 226 -15.80 -25.31 3.84
CA ARG A 226 -15.18 -24.99 5.14
C ARG A 226 -15.46 -23.52 5.44
N GLY A 227 -16.40 -23.26 6.36
CA GLY A 227 -16.79 -21.89 6.74
C GLY A 227 -18.30 -21.64 6.53
N PRO A 228 -18.72 -20.36 6.40
CA PRO A 228 -20.13 -20.02 6.22
C PRO A 228 -20.70 -20.63 4.94
N ARG A 229 -22.01 -20.93 4.96
CA ARG A 229 -22.76 -21.52 3.83
C ARG A 229 -22.65 -20.67 2.57
N PHE A 230 -22.50 -19.37 2.72
CA PHE A 230 -22.39 -18.40 1.65
C PHE A 230 -21.08 -17.60 1.80
N PRO A 231 -20.40 -17.26 0.69
CA PRO A 231 -19.20 -16.45 0.73
C PRO A 231 -19.50 -15.02 1.16
N VAL A 232 -18.57 -14.44 1.91
CA VAL A 232 -18.55 -13.02 2.23
C VAL A 232 -18.16 -12.24 0.97
N ILE A 233 -18.84 -11.12 0.73
CA ILE A 233 -18.53 -10.20 -0.36
C ILE A 233 -18.11 -8.86 0.24
N SER A 234 -16.99 -8.32 -0.21
CA SER A 234 -16.52 -6.99 0.22
C SER A 234 -16.54 -6.01 -0.94
N LEU A 235 -17.00 -4.79 -0.70
CA LEU A 235 -16.92 -3.67 -1.63
C LEU A 235 -16.03 -2.56 -1.04
N PRO A 236 -15.26 -1.84 -1.87
CA PRO A 236 -14.57 -0.63 -1.44
C PRO A 236 -15.48 0.36 -0.71
N TRP A 237 -14.97 0.98 0.36
CA TRP A 237 -15.65 2.02 1.13
C TRP A 237 -14.64 3.06 1.62
N THR A 238 -15.11 4.28 1.93
CA THR A 238 -14.34 5.37 2.56
C THR A 238 -15.17 6.10 3.60
#